data_AF-A0A7C5SGS6-F1
#
_entry.id   AF-A0A7C5SGS6-F1
#
_cell.length_a   1.000
_cell.length_b   1.000
_cell.length_c   1.000
_cell.angle_alpha   90.00
_cell.angle_beta   90.00
_cell.angle_gamma   90.00
#
_symmetry.space_group_name_H-M   'P 1'
#
loop_
_entity.id
_entity.type
_entity.pdbx_description
1 polymer ?
#
loop_
_entity_poly.entity_id
_entity_poly.type
_entity_poly.pdbx_seq_one_letter_code
_entity_poly.pdbx_strand_id
1 'polypeptide(L)'
;MKMMQITPELAATHYKDHQGKPFYDGLVRFMTSSPVCVMAVRGVGAIAICRSMMGATFGSKADAGTIRGDFGVSNSFNLIHGSDSPEAAERELALFFNAGEVLDFDRAITPWVYDMSGGEPE
;
A
#
# COMPACT_ATOMS: atom_id res chain seq x y z
N MET A 1 2.90 -2.44 11.50
CA MET A 1 3.94 -1.85 10.62
C MET A 1 5.25 -2.57 10.90
N LYS A 2 6.07 -2.84 9.89
CA LYS A 2 7.44 -3.33 10.06
C LYS A 2 8.35 -2.86 8.93
N MET A 3 9.64 -2.75 9.21
CA MET A 3 10.68 -2.60 8.19
C MET A 3 11.20 -3.99 7.84
N MET A 4 11.30 -4.32 6.56
CA MET A 4 11.77 -5.64 6.12
C MET A 4 12.48 -5.59 4.77
N GLN A 5 13.35 -6.56 4.53
CA GLN A 5 13.90 -6.82 3.20
C GLN A 5 12.97 -7.77 2.45
N ILE A 6 12.42 -7.36 1.30
CA ILE A 6 11.64 -8.26 0.45
C ILE A 6 12.60 -9.18 -0.31
N THR A 7 12.34 -10.47 -0.26
CA THR A 7 13.05 -11.49 -1.05
C THR A 7 12.51 -11.59 -2.47
N PRO A 8 13.30 -12.00 -3.48
CA PRO A 8 12.82 -12.23 -4.84
C PRO A 8 11.57 -13.11 -4.93
N GLU A 9 11.47 -14.16 -4.11
CA GLU A 9 10.35 -15.11 -4.11
C GLU A 9 9.04 -14.46 -3.62
N LEU A 10 9.15 -13.65 -2.57
CA LEU A 10 8.05 -12.84 -2.04
C LEU A 10 7.59 -11.79 -3.05
N ALA A 11 8.53 -11.06 -3.67
CA ALA A 11 8.23 -10.10 -4.73
C ALA A 11 7.56 -10.78 -5.94
N ALA A 12 8.05 -11.95 -6.36
CA ALA A 12 7.48 -12.70 -7.47
C ALA A 12 6.05 -13.16 -7.17
N THR A 13 5.79 -13.59 -5.92
CA THR A 13 4.45 -13.95 -5.44
C THR A 13 3.51 -12.76 -5.42
N HIS A 14 3.98 -11.60 -4.92
CA HIS A 14 3.21 -10.37 -4.88
C HIS A 14 2.84 -9.88 -6.29
N TYR A 15 3.76 -9.95 -7.24
CA TYR A 15 3.56 -9.50 -8.62
C TYR A 15 3.19 -10.62 -9.59
N LYS A 16 2.67 -11.76 -9.13
CA LYS A 16 2.37 -12.92 -9.99
C LYS A 16 1.53 -12.56 -11.23
N ASP A 17 0.58 -11.64 -11.09
CA ASP A 17 -0.32 -11.21 -12.17
C ASP A 17 0.41 -10.39 -13.27
N HIS A 18 1.62 -9.93 -12.97
CA HIS A 18 2.49 -9.19 -13.89
C HIS A 18 3.56 -10.07 -14.54
N GLN A 19 3.60 -11.38 -14.24
CA GLN A 19 4.59 -12.29 -14.80
C GLN A 19 4.48 -12.33 -16.34
N GLY A 20 5.62 -12.28 -17.03
CA GLY A 20 5.69 -12.22 -18.49
C GLY A 20 5.47 -10.83 -19.10
N LYS A 21 5.17 -9.80 -18.29
CA LYS A 21 5.18 -8.41 -18.77
C LYS A 21 6.64 -7.93 -18.95
N PRO A 22 6.94 -7.09 -19.96
CA PRO A 22 8.31 -6.62 -20.23
C PRO A 22 9.00 -5.90 -19.05
N PHE A 23 8.21 -5.35 -18.12
CA PHE A 23 8.71 -4.63 -16.95
C PHE A 23 8.86 -5.49 -15.68
N TYR A 24 8.44 -6.76 -15.72
CA TYR A 24 8.36 -7.62 -14.54
C TYR A 24 9.71 -7.80 -13.84
N ASP A 25 10.76 -8.15 -14.57
CA ASP A 25 12.09 -8.38 -13.98
C ASP A 25 12.65 -7.10 -13.35
N GLY A 26 12.39 -5.94 -13.97
CA GLY A 26 12.76 -4.64 -13.43
C GLY A 26 12.01 -4.31 -12.15
N LEU A 27 10.71 -4.65 -12.09
CA LEU A 27 9.86 -4.46 -10.91
C LEU A 27 10.33 -5.32 -9.73
N VAL A 28 10.61 -6.60 -9.96
CA VAL A 28 11.14 -7.51 -8.92
C VAL A 28 12.50 -7.02 -8.44
N ARG A 29 13.40 -6.63 -9.35
CA ARG A 29 14.71 -6.07 -8.99
C ARG A 29 14.59 -4.80 -8.15
N PHE A 30 13.67 -3.90 -8.52
CA PHE A 30 13.46 -2.65 -7.78
C PHE A 30 12.97 -2.92 -6.36
N MET A 31 11.93 -3.75 -6.22
CA MET A 31 11.28 -4.03 -4.94
C MET A 31 12.14 -4.84 -3.97
N THR A 32 13.17 -5.52 -4.47
CA THR A 32 14.13 -6.29 -3.67
C THR A 32 15.46 -5.55 -3.45
N SER A 33 15.63 -4.34 -4.00
CA SER A 33 16.91 -3.63 -3.99
C SER A 33 17.30 -3.04 -2.64
N SER A 34 16.34 -2.85 -1.72
CA SER A 34 16.53 -2.20 -0.44
C SER A 34 15.40 -2.59 0.53
N PRO A 35 15.56 -2.42 1.86
CA PRO A 35 14.46 -2.61 2.79
C PRO A 35 13.29 -1.65 2.53
N VAL A 36 12.09 -2.12 2.83
CA VAL A 36 10.84 -1.36 2.70
C VAL A 36 10.13 -1.25 4.05
N CYS A 37 9.32 -0.21 4.20
CA CYS A 37 8.35 -0.10 5.29
C CYS A 37 7.00 -0.64 4.83
N VAL A 38 6.53 -1.72 5.46
CA VAL A 38 5.23 -2.30 5.19
C VAL A 38 4.24 -1.91 6.27
N MET A 39 3.05 -1.47 5.86
CA MET A 39 2.00 -0.97 6.74
C MET A 39 0.68 -1.67 6.45
N ALA A 40 -0.04 -2.03 7.52
CA ALA A 40 -1.46 -2.35 7.47
C ALA A 40 -2.21 -1.10 7.96
N VAL A 41 -3.10 -0.56 7.12
CA VAL A 41 -3.88 0.65 7.41
C VAL A 41 -5.35 0.28 7.45
N ARG A 42 -6.08 0.72 8.48
CA ARG A 42 -7.52 0.48 8.64
C ARG A 42 -8.29 1.78 8.79
N GLY A 43 -9.52 1.78 8.31
CA GLY A 43 -10.46 2.89 8.38
C GLY A 43 -11.53 2.80 7.29
N VAL A 44 -12.61 3.55 7.45
CA VAL A 44 -13.66 3.69 6.44
C VAL A 44 -13.04 4.21 5.15
N GLY A 45 -13.24 3.50 4.04
CA GLY A 45 -12.69 3.88 2.74
C GLY A 45 -11.15 3.85 2.62
N ALA A 46 -10.44 3.18 3.54
CA ALA A 46 -8.97 3.27 3.64
C ALA A 46 -8.23 3.01 2.33
N ILE A 47 -8.66 2.04 1.52
CA ILE A 47 -8.03 1.72 0.21
C ILE A 47 -8.12 2.92 -0.72
N ALA A 48 -9.32 3.47 -0.92
CA ALA A 48 -9.55 4.60 -1.82
C ALA A 48 -8.82 5.86 -1.32
N ILE A 49 -8.87 6.13 -0.01
CA ILE A 49 -8.19 7.26 0.62
C ILE A 49 -6.66 7.13 0.46
N CYS A 50 -6.08 5.96 0.78
CA CYS A 50 -4.65 5.73 0.60
C CYS A 50 -4.24 5.92 -0.86
N ARG A 51 -4.99 5.36 -1.81
CA ARG A 51 -4.72 5.53 -3.23
C ARG A 51 -4.82 6.98 -3.70
N SER A 52 -5.76 7.74 -3.17
CA SER A 52 -5.88 9.18 -3.44
C SER A 52 -4.67 9.95 -2.90
N MET A 53 -4.26 9.70 -1.65
CA MET A 53 -3.08 10.32 -1.04
C MET A 53 -1.78 9.95 -1.77
N MET A 54 -1.68 8.73 -2.29
CA MET A 54 -0.52 8.31 -3.08
C MET A 54 -0.38 9.09 -4.39
N GLY A 55 -1.50 9.47 -5.01
CA GLY A 55 -1.53 10.09 -6.33
C GLY A 55 -1.43 9.08 -7.49
N ALA A 56 -1.56 9.60 -8.72
CA ALA A 56 -1.50 8.80 -9.94
C ALA A 56 -0.21 7.95 -10.01
N THR A 57 -0.27 6.79 -10.67
CA THR A 57 0.86 5.82 -10.73
C THR A 57 2.17 6.44 -11.24
N PHE A 58 2.07 7.42 -12.13
CA PHE A 58 3.20 8.13 -12.72
C PHE A 58 3.32 9.51 -12.05
N GLY A 59 4.44 9.77 -11.35
CA GLY A 59 4.63 11.00 -10.57
C GLY A 59 4.47 12.28 -11.39
N SER A 60 4.93 12.26 -12.66
CA SER A 60 4.74 13.37 -13.61
C SER A 60 3.29 13.72 -13.95
N LYS A 61 2.34 12.85 -13.58
CA LYS A 61 0.88 13.02 -13.77
C LYS A 61 0.13 13.07 -12.43
N ALA A 62 0.84 13.04 -11.31
CA ALA A 62 0.25 13.08 -9.99
C ALA A 62 0.11 14.54 -9.53
N ASP A 63 -1.01 14.86 -8.89
CA ASP A 63 -1.29 16.22 -8.44
C ASP A 63 -0.38 16.62 -7.26
N ALA A 64 -0.06 17.91 -7.16
CA ALA A 64 0.66 18.47 -6.02
C ALA A 64 -0.10 18.19 -4.70
N GLY A 65 0.64 17.89 -3.63
CA GLY A 65 0.10 17.47 -2.34
C GLY A 65 -0.12 15.95 -2.21
N THR A 66 0.02 15.18 -3.30
CA THR A 66 0.07 13.71 -3.24
C THR A 66 1.51 13.23 -3.06
N ILE A 67 1.70 12.05 -2.48
CA ILE A 67 3.05 11.50 -2.23
C ILE A 67 3.87 11.42 -3.54
N ARG A 68 3.26 10.95 -4.63
CA ARG A 68 3.96 10.83 -5.92
C ARG A 68 4.10 12.16 -6.64
N GLY A 69 3.18 13.12 -6.45
CA GLY A 69 3.28 14.45 -7.04
C GLY A 69 4.40 15.28 -6.41
N ASP A 70 4.56 15.17 -5.09
CA ASP A 70 5.54 15.98 -4.35
C ASP A 70 6.96 15.36 -4.37
N PHE A 71 7.06 14.03 -4.40
CA PHE A 71 8.35 13.34 -4.25
C PHE A 71 8.75 12.48 -5.46
N GLY A 72 7.82 12.20 -6.38
CA GLY A 72 8.05 11.30 -7.51
C GLY A 72 8.34 12.02 -8.83
N VAL A 73 9.36 11.56 -9.55
CA VAL A 73 9.67 12.04 -10.92
C VAL A 73 9.68 10.91 -11.95
N SER A 74 9.88 9.66 -11.51
CA SER A 74 9.98 8.50 -12.41
C SER A 74 8.63 7.86 -12.70
N ASN A 75 8.49 7.36 -13.93
CA ASN A 75 7.33 6.54 -14.33
C ASN A 75 7.46 5.07 -13.89
N SER A 76 8.62 4.66 -13.40
CA SER A 76 8.90 3.27 -13.00
C SER A 76 9.30 3.12 -11.53
N PHE A 77 9.77 4.20 -10.89
CA PHE A 77 10.18 4.23 -9.49
C PHE A 77 9.29 5.23 -8.73
N ASN A 78 8.09 4.80 -8.37
CA ASN A 78 7.02 5.68 -7.87
C ASN A 78 6.86 5.65 -6.34
N LEU A 79 7.94 5.29 -5.63
CA LEU A 79 8.16 5.39 -4.17
C LEU A 79 7.27 4.52 -3.26
N ILE A 80 6.00 4.34 -3.59
CA ILE A 80 5.00 3.72 -2.70
C ILE A 80 4.05 2.80 -3.48
N HIS A 81 3.71 1.68 -2.84
CA HIS A 81 2.67 0.73 -3.27
C HIS A 81 1.45 0.80 -2.34
N GLY A 82 0.29 0.46 -2.86
CA GLY A 82 -0.96 0.36 -2.11
C GLY A 82 -1.96 -0.46 -2.90
N SER A 83 -2.68 -1.34 -2.21
CA SER A 83 -3.69 -2.22 -2.79
C SER A 83 -4.75 -1.44 -3.56
N ASP A 84 -5.31 -2.01 -4.61
CA ASP A 84 -6.29 -1.35 -5.48
C ASP A 84 -7.75 -1.80 -5.26
N SER A 85 -7.96 -2.83 -4.45
CA SER A 85 -9.23 -3.48 -4.22
C SER A 85 -9.22 -4.18 -2.85
N PRO A 86 -10.40 -4.42 -2.23
CA PRO A 86 -10.50 -5.20 -1.00
C PRO A 86 -9.85 -6.58 -1.12
N GLU A 87 -10.05 -7.26 -2.26
CA GLU A 87 -9.50 -8.59 -2.51
C GLU A 87 -7.97 -8.55 -2.67
N ALA A 88 -7.41 -7.49 -3.26
CA ALA A 88 -5.96 -7.30 -3.27
C ALA A 88 -5.44 -7.00 -1.87
N ALA A 89 -6.11 -6.14 -1.10
CA ALA A 89 -5.69 -5.78 0.25
C ALA A 89 -5.65 -6.99 1.18
N GLU A 90 -6.67 -7.86 1.14
CA GLU A 90 -6.71 -9.09 1.95
C GLU A 90 -5.56 -10.04 1.59
N ARG A 91 -5.33 -10.29 0.30
CA ARG A 91 -4.21 -11.13 -0.15
C ARG A 91 -2.85 -10.55 0.24
N GLU A 92 -2.66 -9.25 0.05
CA GLU A 92 -1.41 -8.56 0.36
C GLU A 92 -1.13 -8.54 1.87
N LEU A 93 -2.14 -8.29 2.70
CA LEU A 93 -2.02 -8.37 4.15
C LEU A 93 -1.59 -9.77 4.60
N ALA A 94 -2.24 -10.82 4.09
CA ALA A 94 -1.88 -12.20 4.40
C ALA A 94 -0.47 -12.59 3.88
N LEU A 95 0.00 -11.93 2.81
CA LEU A 95 1.32 -12.18 2.24
C LEU A 95 2.45 -11.52 3.05
N PHE A 96 2.22 -10.31 3.57
CA PHE A 96 3.26 -9.55 4.27
C PHE A 96 3.21 -9.64 5.80
N PHE A 97 2.07 -10.03 6.38
CA PHE A 97 1.88 -10.14 7.82
C PHE A 97 1.42 -11.55 8.21
N ASN A 98 2.17 -12.17 9.12
CA ASN A 98 1.77 -13.40 9.79
C ASN A 98 0.62 -13.12 10.76
N ALA A 99 -0.08 -14.19 11.16
CA ALA A 99 -1.11 -14.12 12.20
C ALA A 99 -0.54 -13.46 13.48
N GLY A 100 -1.26 -12.46 13.99
CA GLY A 100 -0.86 -11.69 15.18
C GLY A 100 0.10 -10.51 14.95
N GLU A 101 0.66 -10.33 13.74
CA GLU A 101 1.48 -9.15 13.46
C GLU A 101 0.65 -7.88 13.20
N VAL A 102 -0.61 -8.04 12.78
CA VAL A 102 -1.58 -6.95 12.68
C VAL A 102 -2.35 -6.90 14.00
N LEU A 103 -2.10 -5.85 14.78
CA LEU A 103 -2.75 -5.64 16.07
C LEU A 103 -4.16 -5.10 15.86
N ASP A 104 -5.13 -5.74 16.51
CA ASP A 104 -6.45 -5.17 16.70
C ASP A 104 -6.53 -4.49 18.06
N PHE A 105 -6.98 -3.24 18.06
CA PHE A 105 -7.01 -2.38 19.25
C PHE A 105 -8.04 -1.27 19.08
N ASP A 106 -8.48 -0.64 20.15
CA ASP A 106 -9.33 0.55 20.05
C ASP A 106 -8.49 1.82 20.00
N ARG A 107 -8.78 2.70 19.04
CA ARG A 107 -8.15 4.02 18.98
C ARG A 107 -8.90 4.97 19.91
N ALA A 108 -8.21 5.56 20.88
CA ALA A 108 -8.78 6.54 21.80
C ALA A 108 -9.46 7.73 21.09
N ILE A 109 -9.04 8.04 19.86
CA ILE A 109 -9.59 9.14 19.07
C ILE A 109 -10.72 8.75 18.12
N THR A 110 -11.12 7.47 18.05
CA THR A 110 -12.20 7.03 17.14
C THR A 110 -13.45 7.90 17.23
N PRO A 111 -13.98 8.25 18.43
CA PRO A 111 -15.19 9.08 18.55
C PRO A 111 -15.04 10.53 18.05
N TRP A 112 -13.82 10.97 17.79
CA TRP A 112 -13.51 12.31 17.27
C TRP A 112 -13.11 12.31 15.80
N VAL A 113 -12.96 11.12 15.21
CA VAL A 113 -12.59 10.93 13.80
C VAL A 113 -13.78 10.48 12.98
N TYR A 114 -14.66 9.66 13.56
CA TYR A 114 -15.91 9.23 12.94
C TYR A 114 -17.11 9.75 13.70
N ASP A 115 -18.15 10.13 12.96
CA ASP A 115 -19.48 10.26 13.54
C ASP A 115 -20.06 8.86 13.72
N MET A 116 -20.48 8.54 14.95
CA MET A 116 -21.03 7.24 15.32
C MET A 116 -22.56 7.30 15.53
N SER A 117 -23.19 8.46 15.31
CA SER A 117 -24.62 8.69 15.59
C SER A 117 -25.54 7.83 14.72
N GLY A 118 -25.10 7.42 13.53
CA GLY A 118 -25.82 6.58 12.59
C GLY A 118 -25.74 5.07 12.83
N GLY A 119 -24.99 4.62 13.85
CA GLY A 119 -24.81 3.20 14.17
C GLY A 119 -23.64 2.52 13.44
N GLU A 120 -23.06 3.17 12.44
CA GLU A 120 -21.82 2.79 11.76
C GLU A 120 -20.91 4.04 11.69
N PRO A 121 -19.58 3.89 11.63
CA PRO A 121 -18.66 5.02 11.50
C PRO A 121 -18.82 5.71 10.14
N GLU A 122 -19.11 7.00 10.18
CA GLU A 122 -19.10 7.93 9.03
C GLU A 122 -17.91 8.89 9.11
#